data_AF-A0A521TDD1-F1
#
_entry.id   AF-A0A521TDD1-F1
#
_cell.length_a   1.000
_cell.length_b   1.000
_cell.length_c   1.000
_cell.angle_alpha   90.00
_cell.angle_beta   90.00
_cell.angle_gamma   90.00
#
_symmetry.space_group_name_H-M   'P 1'
#
loop_
_entity.id
_entity.type
_entity.pdbx_description
1 polymer ?
#
loop_
_entity_poly.entity_id
_entity_poly.type
_entity_poly.pdbx_seq_one_letter_code
_entity_poly.pdbx_strand_id
1 'polypeptide(L)' 'MSVAPADTATLLAAAKKLGVAARKIGVTGGSSIKIAIEGAGVVIECPVTDAESRWSTGLSKWFGPKD' A
#
# COMPACT_ATOMS: atom_id res chain seq x y z
N MET A 1 -6.18 -0.70 5.85
CA MET A 1 -5.96 -1.29 7.19
C MET A 1 -5.14 -2.55 7.02
N SER A 2 -4.05 -2.71 7.76
CA SER A 2 -3.30 -3.97 7.85
C SER A 2 -3.79 -4.79 9.05
N VAL A 3 -3.55 -6.09 9.04
CA VAL A 3 -3.88 -7.02 10.13
C VAL A 3 -2.68 -7.95 10.37
N ALA A 4 -2.53 -8.46 11.59
CA ALA A 4 -1.51 -9.46 11.87
C ALA A 4 -1.72 -10.69 10.95
N PRO A 5 -0.64 -11.32 10.43
CA PRO A 5 -0.77 -12.44 9.51
C PRO A 5 -1.67 -13.57 10.04
N ALA A 6 -1.57 -13.87 11.34
CA ALA A 6 -2.34 -14.90 12.02
C ALA A 6 -3.87 -14.66 11.97
N ASP A 7 -4.31 -13.40 11.92
CA ASP A 7 -5.74 -13.05 11.99
C ASP A 7 -6.39 -12.84 10.61
N THR A 8 -5.62 -12.97 9.53
CA THR A 8 -6.09 -12.72 8.16
C THR A 8 -7.33 -13.57 7.82
N ALA A 9 -7.29 -14.86 8.18
CA ALA A 9 -8.38 -15.79 7.88
C ALA A 9 -9.67 -15.42 8.63
N THR A 10 -9.55 -15.07 9.91
CA THR A 10 -10.65 -14.64 10.77
C THR A 10 -11.33 -13.39 10.21
N LEU A 11 -10.55 -12.39 9.78
CA LEU A 11 -11.07 -11.15 9.22
C LEU A 11 -11.80 -11.37 7.89
N LEU A 12 -11.24 -12.19 6.98
CA LEU A 12 -11.89 -12.51 5.71
C LEU A 12 -13.19 -13.31 5.90
N ALA A 13 -13.23 -14.21 6.88
CA ALA A 13 -14.45 -14.92 7.23
C ALA A 13 -15.53 -13.98 7.79
N ALA A 14 -15.15 -13.00 8.63
CA ALA A 14 -16.06 -11.98 9.13
C ALA A 14 -16.61 -11.10 8.00
N ALA A 15 -15.75 -10.63 7.08
CA ALA A 15 -16.16 -9.86 5.91
C ALA A 15 -17.18 -10.63 5.05
N LYS A 16 -16.91 -11.93 4.79
CA LYS A 16 -17.82 -12.80 4.03
C LYS A 16 -19.19 -12.93 4.69
N LYS A 17 -19.24 -13.09 6.03
CA LYS A 17 -20.51 -13.18 6.78
C LYS A 17 -21.35 -11.90 6.63
N LEU A 18 -20.71 -10.75 6.49
CA LEU A 18 -21.36 -9.46 6.30
C LEU A 18 -21.66 -9.12 4.83
N GLY A 19 -21.39 -10.04 3.89
CA GLY A 19 -21.57 -9.80 2.46
C GLY A 19 -20.55 -8.82 1.86
N VAL A 20 -19.44 -8.55 2.55
CA VAL A 20 -18.40 -7.62 2.09
C VAL A 20 -17.36 -8.39 1.27
N ALA A 21 -17.18 -7.98 0.01
CA ALA A 21 -16.12 -8.50 -0.85
C ALA A 21 -14.75 -8.00 -0.36
N ALA A 22 -13.93 -8.90 0.19
CA ALA A 22 -12.60 -8.59 0.69
C ALA A 22 -11.57 -9.60 0.19
N ARG A 23 -10.34 -9.13 -0.03
CA ARG A 23 -9.20 -9.96 -0.45
C ARG A 23 -7.89 -9.43 0.14
N LYS A 24 -6.91 -10.31 0.35
CA LYS A 24 -5.54 -9.91 0.68
C LYS A 24 -4.87 -9.37 -0.58
N ILE A 25 -4.39 -8.12 -0.53
CA ILE A 25 -3.72 -7.46 -1.66
C ILE A 25 -2.19 -7.39 -1.52
N GLY A 26 -1.65 -7.76 -0.37
CA GLY A 26 -0.21 -7.69 -0.13
C GLY A 26 0.14 -7.83 1.35
N VAL A 27 1.36 -7.40 1.67
CA VAL A 27 1.92 -7.30 3.01
C VAL A 27 2.70 -5.99 3.12
N THR A 28 2.89 -5.50 4.34
CA THR A 28 3.70 -4.31 4.62
C THR A 28 5.11 -4.71 5.06
N GLY A 29 6.07 -3.80 4.91
CA GLY A 29 7.47 -3.97 5.32
C GLY A 29 8.46 -3.69 4.19
N GLY A 30 9.74 -3.61 4.53
CA GLY A 30 10.82 -3.29 3.59
C GLY A 30 10.98 -1.80 3.29
N SER A 31 11.82 -1.50 2.30
CA SER A 31 12.21 -0.13 1.92
C SER A 31 11.65 0.34 0.58
N SER A 32 10.79 -0.46 -0.08
CA SER A 32 10.22 -0.15 -1.39
C SER A 32 8.73 -0.49 -1.45
N ILE A 33 7.97 0.37 -2.12
CA ILE A 33 6.59 0.11 -2.56
C ILE A 33 6.66 -0.71 -3.85
N LYS A 34 6.03 -1.89 -3.84
CA LYS A 34 6.00 -2.80 -4.99
C LYS A 34 4.57 -3.15 -5.36
N ILE A 35 4.23 -3.03 -6.63
CA ILE A 35 2.95 -3.48 -7.19
C ILE A 35 3.26 -4.49 -8.28
N ALA A 36 2.66 -5.68 -8.15
CA ALA A 36 2.83 -6.77 -9.10
C ALA A 36 1.49 -7.14 -9.74
N ILE A 37 1.57 -7.60 -10.99
CA ILE A 37 0.44 -8.15 -11.73
C ILE A 37 0.73 -9.64 -11.97
N GLU A 38 -0.28 -10.48 -11.74
CA GLU A 38 -0.20 -11.92 -11.98
C GLU A 38 0.24 -12.20 -13.42
N GLY A 39 1.24 -13.07 -13.58
CA GLY A 39 1.82 -13.39 -14.89
C GLY A 39 2.79 -12.34 -15.46
N ALA A 40 2.81 -11.10 -14.95
CA ALA A 40 3.68 -10.03 -15.42
C ALA A 40 4.78 -9.62 -14.43
N GLY A 41 4.68 -10.05 -13.16
CA GLY A 41 5.66 -9.73 -12.13
C GLY A 41 5.49 -8.31 -11.57
N VAL A 42 6.57 -7.75 -10.99
CA VAL A 42 6.57 -6.40 -10.41
C VAL A 42 6.57 -5.37 -11.55
N VAL A 43 5.52 -4.55 -11.60
CA VAL A 43 5.32 -3.52 -12.63
C VAL A 43 5.55 -2.10 -12.12
N ILE A 44 5.46 -1.90 -10.80
CA ILE A 44 5.82 -0.66 -10.13
C ILE A 44 6.74 -1.00 -8.98
N GLU A 45 7.91 -0.36 -8.94
CA GLU A 45 8.83 -0.40 -7.81
C GLU A 45 9.32 1.02 -7.53
N CYS A 46 9.16 1.47 -6.29
CA CYS A 46 9.59 2.80 -5.87
C CYS A 46 10.13 2.72 -4.44
N PRO A 47 11.37 3.19 -4.17
CA PRO A 47 11.85 3.34 -2.80
C PRO A 47 10.89 4.20 -1.98
N VAL A 48 10.65 3.81 -0.72
CA VAL A 48 9.76 4.56 0.19
C VAL A 48 10.27 5.99 0.39
N THR A 49 11.59 6.16 0.53
CA THR A 49 12.24 7.48 0.68
C THR A 49 11.95 8.41 -0.49
N ASP A 50 11.92 7.88 -1.72
CA ASP A 50 11.64 8.67 -2.92
C ASP A 50 10.17 9.07 -2.97
N ALA A 51 9.28 8.14 -2.62
CA ALA A 51 7.84 8.41 -2.53
C ALA A 51 7.54 9.47 -1.45
N GLU A 52 8.16 9.37 -0.28
CA GLU A 52 8.03 10.33 0.82
C GLU A 52 8.54 11.73 0.42
N SER A 53 9.69 11.80 -0.26
CA SER A 53 10.24 13.06 -0.76
C SER A 53 9.30 13.72 -1.76
N ARG A 54 8.80 12.97 -2.75
CA ARG A 54 7.84 13.45 -3.76
C ARG A 54 6.52 13.89 -3.11
N TRP A 55 6.04 13.15 -2.12
CA TRP A 55 4.82 13.51 -1.40
C TRP A 55 4.99 14.80 -0.60
N SER A 56 6.09 14.91 0.14
CA SER A 56 6.37 16.05 1.03
C SER A 56 6.63 17.35 0.26
N THR A 57 7.11 17.25 -0.99
CA THR A 57 7.42 18.41 -1.85
C THR A 57 6.42 18.62 -2.99
N GLY A 58 5.44 17.74 -3.16
CA GLY A 58 4.55 17.72 -4.33
C GLY A 58 3.73 19.00 -4.52
N LEU A 59 3.46 19.73 -3.43
CA LEU A 59 2.73 20.99 -3.44
C LEU A 59 3.64 22.23 -3.56
N SER A 60 4.96 22.08 -3.38
CA SER A 60 5.91 23.20 -3.36
C SER A 60 5.97 23.95 -4.70
N LYS A 61 5.66 23.26 -5.81
CA LYS A 61 5.53 23.89 -7.14
C LYS A 61 4.40 24.93 -7.20
N TRP A 62 3.35 24.76 -6.39
CA TRP A 62 2.14 25.58 -6.45
C TRP A 62 2.07 26.63 -5.34
N PHE A 63 2.68 26.36 -4.19
CA PHE A 63 2.56 27.20 -2.99
C PHE A 63 3.90 27.75 -2.48
N GLY A 64 5.01 27.46 -3.15
CA GLY A 64 6.36 27.84 -2.69
C GLY A 64 6.92 26.88 -1.62
N PRO A 65 8.18 27.09 -1.18
CA PRO A 65 8.76 26.34 -0.07
C PRO A 65 7.96 26.58 1.22
N LYS A 66 7.87 25.56 2.08
CA LYS A 66 7.34 25.73 3.43
C LYS A 66 8.43 26.39 4.27
N ASP A 67 8.22 27.64 4.70
CA ASP A 67 9.13 28.38 5.59
C ASP A 67 9.42 27.61 6.89
#